data_AF-A0A382GMW4-F1
#
_entry.id   AF-A0A382GMW4-F1
#
_cell.length_a   1.000
_cell.length_b   1.000
_cell.length_c   1.000
_cell.angle_alpha   90.00
_cell.angle_beta   90.00
_cell.angle_gamma   90.00
#
_symmetry.space_group_name_H-M   'P 1'
#
loop_
_entity.id
_entity.type
_entity.pdbx_description
1 polymer ?
#
loop_
_entity_poly.entity_id
_entity_poly.type
_entity_poly.pdbx_seq_one_letter_code
_entity_poly.pdbx_strand_id
1 'polypeptide(L)'
;MGANFMICSQAFVKKSGSSFGTLIAFSFMNISKSLKGKRECNHEDIISIFETALKTIQERGKTKLGDKTIADSLDLIIKKLKD
;
A
#
# COMPACT_ATOMS: atom_id res chain seq x y z
N MET A 1 6.28 -6.40 12.65
CA MET A 1 5.78 -6.38 11.26
C MET A 1 6.05 -5.05 10.55
N GLY A 2 5.71 -3.88 11.11
CA GLY A 2 5.93 -2.60 10.43
C GLY A 2 7.36 -2.37 9.90
N ALA A 3 8.39 -2.83 10.61
CA ALA A 3 9.78 -2.72 10.16
C ALA A 3 10.04 -3.43 8.81
N ASN A 4 9.37 -4.56 8.53
CA ASN A 4 9.53 -5.28 7.27
C ASN A 4 9.03 -4.45 6.08
N PHE A 5 7.87 -3.80 6.23
CA PHE A 5 7.33 -2.88 5.23
C PHE A 5 8.25 -1.67 5.01
N MET A 6 8.88 -1.13 6.07
CA MET A 6 9.85 -0.04 5.91
C MET A 6 11.07 -0.48 5.08
N ILE A 7 11.58 -1.69 5.33
CA ILE A 7 12.69 -2.26 4.55
C ILE A 7 12.28 -2.41 3.08
N CYS A 8 11.08 -2.93 2.79
CA CYS A 8 10.56 -3.01 1.42
C CYS A 8 10.46 -1.62 0.78
N SER A 9 9.93 -0.63 1.49
CA SER A 9 9.87 0.76 1.01
C SER A 9 11.25 1.28 0.60
N GLN A 10 12.25 1.12 1.46
CA GLN A 10 13.61 1.57 1.18
C GLN A 10 14.23 0.83 -0.02
N ALA A 11 13.96 -0.46 -0.18
CA ALA A 11 14.41 -1.23 -1.34
C ALA A 11 13.79 -0.69 -2.65
N PHE A 12 12.50 -0.36 -2.65
CA PHE A 12 11.84 0.25 -3.81
C PHE A 12 12.42 1.62 -4.16
N VAL A 13 12.64 2.49 -3.16
CA VAL A 13 13.29 3.81 -3.37
C VAL A 13 14.68 3.65 -3.98
N LYS A 14 15.46 2.66 -3.52
CA LYS A 14 16.84 2.45 -4.00
C LYS A 14 16.91 1.84 -5.41
N LYS A 15 15.93 1.01 -5.79
CA LYS A 15 16.01 0.20 -7.02
C LYS A 15 15.13 0.70 -8.16
N SER A 16 14.04 1.42 -7.88
CA SER A 16 13.10 1.86 -8.91
C SER A 16 13.00 3.38 -8.98
N GLY A 17 13.41 3.96 -10.10
CA GLY A 17 13.16 5.37 -10.45
C GLY A 17 11.81 5.65 -11.12
N SER A 18 10.94 4.63 -11.26
CA SER A 18 9.64 4.79 -11.92
C SER A 18 8.57 5.43 -11.01
N SER A 19 7.54 6.01 -11.63
CA SER A 19 6.35 6.49 -10.91
C SER A 19 5.70 5.37 -10.10
N PHE A 20 5.56 4.17 -10.68
CA PHE A 20 5.03 3.01 -9.97
C PHE A 20 5.83 2.66 -8.71
N GLY A 21 7.17 2.53 -8.84
CA GLY A 21 8.00 2.18 -7.69
C GLY A 21 7.97 3.24 -6.59
N THR A 22 7.84 4.51 -6.96
CA THR A 22 7.64 5.60 -6.00
C THR A 22 6.32 5.45 -5.25
N LEU A 23 5.22 5.17 -5.94
CA LEU A 23 3.90 4.95 -5.32
C LEU A 23 3.88 3.74 -4.37
N ILE A 24 4.52 2.63 -4.77
CA ILE A 24 4.65 1.44 -3.91
C ILE A 24 5.53 1.72 -2.69
N ALA A 25 6.65 2.43 -2.86
CA ALA A 25 7.48 2.85 -1.74
C ALA A 25 6.69 3.66 -0.71
N PHE A 26 5.95 4.69 -1.15
CA PHE A 26 5.12 5.48 -0.24
C PHE A 26 4.04 4.64 0.45
N SER A 27 3.43 3.69 -0.28
CA SER A 27 2.41 2.79 0.27
C SER A 27 2.99 1.94 1.40
N PHE A 28 4.13 1.28 1.16
CA PHE A 28 4.83 0.49 2.17
C PHE A 28 5.30 1.33 3.36
N MET A 29 5.76 2.56 3.14
CA MET A 29 6.14 3.46 4.22
C MET A 29 4.93 3.80 5.11
N ASN A 30 3.75 4.04 4.54
CA ASN A 30 2.54 4.35 5.31
C ASN A 30 2.00 3.11 6.05
N ILE A 31 2.00 1.94 5.40
CA ILE A 31 1.64 0.65 6.03
C ILE A 31 2.59 0.33 7.20
N SER A 32 3.89 0.60 7.04
CA SER A 32 4.86 0.40 8.11
C SER A 32 4.50 1.17 9.39
N LYS A 33 3.99 2.40 9.23
CA LYS A 33 3.56 3.24 10.36
C LYS A 33 2.30 2.70 11.02
N SER A 34 1.31 2.23 10.25
CA SER A 34 0.07 1.68 10.81
C SER A 34 0.31 0.35 11.56
N LEU A 35 1.29 -0.45 11.13
CA LEU A 35 1.65 -1.73 11.76
C LEU A 35 2.81 -1.62 12.76
N LYS A 36 3.13 -0.41 13.26
CA LYS A 36 4.20 -0.21 14.23
C LYS A 36 3.88 -0.96 15.53
N GLY A 37 4.84 -1.71 16.05
CA GLY A 37 4.67 -2.49 17.28
C GLY A 37 3.87 -3.80 17.12
N LYS A 38 3.11 -3.97 16.02
CA LYS A 38 2.39 -5.21 15.74
C LYS A 38 3.34 -6.36 15.36
N ARG A 39 3.09 -7.53 15.95
CA ARG A 39 3.80 -8.79 15.67
C ARG A 39 2.98 -9.77 14.85
N GLU A 40 1.66 -9.63 14.89
CA GLU A 40 0.68 -10.43 14.17
C GLU A 40 -0.27 -9.51 13.40
N CYS A 41 -0.97 -10.08 12.43
CA CYS A 41 -1.91 -9.38 11.55
C CYS A 41 -3.18 -10.22 11.49
N ASN A 42 -4.30 -9.62 11.87
CA ASN A 42 -5.62 -10.23 11.71
C ASN A 42 -6.26 -9.80 10.38
N HIS A 43 -7.49 -10.24 10.12
CA HIS A 43 -8.21 -9.92 8.89
C HIS A 43 -8.40 -8.42 8.67
N GLU A 44 -8.78 -7.68 9.71
CA GLU A 44 -8.95 -6.22 9.64
C GLU A 44 -7.64 -5.49 9.34
N ASP A 45 -6.52 -6.00 9.86
CA ASP A 45 -5.20 -5.47 9.54
C ASP A 45 -4.87 -5.69 8.06
N ILE A 46 -5.24 -6.84 7.47
CA ILE A 46 -5.05 -7.11 6.05
C ILE A 46 -5.87 -6.11 5.21
N ILE A 47 -7.14 -5.90 5.55
CA ILE A 47 -7.99 -4.90 4.87
C ILE A 47 -7.35 -3.52 4.97
N SER A 48 -6.93 -3.10 6.17
CA SER A 48 -6.32 -1.79 6.41
C SER A 48 -5.02 -1.59 5.63
N ILE A 49 -4.22 -2.64 5.41
CA ILE A 49 -3.03 -2.60 4.56
C ILE A 49 -3.38 -2.18 3.13
N PHE A 50 -4.38 -2.84 2.52
CA PHE A 50 -4.79 -2.54 1.15
C PHE A 50 -5.47 -1.19 1.04
N GLU A 51 -6.30 -0.80 2.01
CA GLU A 51 -6.90 0.55 2.05
C GLU A 51 -5.84 1.65 2.16
N THR A 52 -4.83 1.44 3.01
CA THR A 52 -3.71 2.37 3.15
C THR A 52 -2.93 2.51 1.84
N ALA A 53 -2.69 1.39 1.13
CA ALA A 53 -2.05 1.41 -0.18
C ALA A 53 -2.89 2.18 -1.21
N LEU A 54 -4.18 1.85 -1.33
CA LEU A 54 -5.10 2.51 -2.26
C LEU A 54 -5.15 4.02 -2.02
N LYS A 55 -5.36 4.45 -0.78
CA LYS A 55 -5.38 5.86 -0.39
C LYS A 55 -4.06 6.54 -0.75
N THR A 56 -2.92 5.90 -0.43
CA THR A 56 -1.60 6.46 -0.73
C THR A 56 -1.39 6.64 -2.23
N ILE A 57 -1.81 5.67 -3.05
CA ILE A 57 -1.72 5.72 -4.51
C ILE A 57 -2.61 6.82 -5.09
N GLN A 58 -3.84 6.97 -4.61
CA GLN A 58 -4.74 8.03 -5.05
C GLN A 58 -4.19 9.43 -4.69
N GLU A 59 -3.68 9.61 -3.47
CA GLU A 59 -3.13 10.90 -3.02
C GLU A 59 -1.83 11.27 -3.74
N ARG A 60 -0.91 10.32 -3.91
CA ARG A 60 0.41 10.56 -4.51
C ARG A 60 0.39 10.52 -6.04
N GLY A 61 -0.37 9.60 -6.61
CA GLY A 61 -0.50 9.39 -8.04
C GLY A 61 -1.53 10.30 -8.70
N LYS A 62 -2.41 10.93 -7.91
CA LYS A 62 -3.56 11.73 -8.39
C LYS A 62 -4.48 10.95 -9.33
N THR A 63 -4.50 9.62 -9.19
CA THR A 63 -5.31 8.71 -9.98
C THR A 63 -6.68 8.51 -9.34
N LYS A 64 -7.71 8.37 -10.16
CA LYS A 64 -9.06 7.99 -9.75
C LYS A 64 -9.33 6.53 -10.06
N LEU A 65 -10.34 5.95 -9.41
CA LEU A 65 -10.87 4.65 -9.82
C LEU A 65 -11.48 4.78 -11.23
N GLY A 66 -11.20 3.81 -12.08
CA GLY A 66 -11.56 3.81 -13.50
C GLY A 66 -10.45 4.28 -14.44
N ASP A 67 -9.35 4.85 -13.93
CA ASP A 67 -8.22 5.31 -14.75
C ASP A 67 -7.36 4.16 -15.32
N LYS A 68 -7.74 2.89 -15.07
CA LYS A 68 -7.02 1.67 -15.48
C LYS A 68 -5.61 1.61 -14.90
N THR A 69 -5.52 1.80 -13.58
CA THR A 69 -4.25 1.75 -12.83
C THR A 69 -4.30 0.68 -11.76
N ILE A 70 -3.19 0.50 -11.01
CA ILE A 70 -3.18 -0.41 -9.86
C ILE A 70 -4.22 -0.05 -8.79
N ALA A 71 -4.72 1.19 -8.75
CA ALA A 71 -5.79 1.58 -7.85
C ALA A 71 -7.06 0.73 -8.04
N ASP A 72 -7.39 0.36 -9.27
CA ASP A 72 -8.56 -0.45 -9.59
C ASP A 72 -8.42 -1.88 -9.04
N SER A 73 -7.22 -2.46 -9.18
CA SER A 73 -6.92 -3.77 -8.61
C SER A 73 -6.99 -3.77 -7.08
N LEU A 74 -6.48 -2.71 -6.45
CA LEU A 74 -6.53 -2.57 -4.99
C LEU A 74 -7.97 -2.43 -4.48
N ASP A 75 -8.79 -1.62 -5.15
CA ASP A 75 -10.21 -1.48 -4.82
C ASP A 75 -10.97 -2.81 -4.95
N LEU A 76 -10.70 -3.58 -6.02
CA LEU A 76 -11.28 -4.91 -6.19
C LEU A 76 -10.87 -5.87 -5.06
N ILE A 77 -9.59 -5.87 -4.67
CA ILE A 77 -9.08 -6.69 -3.57
C ILE A 77 -9.78 -6.31 -2.26
N ILE A 78 -9.89 -5.01 -1.95
CA ILE A 78 -10.55 -4.54 -0.72
C ILE A 78 -12.01 -4.99 -0.67
N LYS A 79 -12.75 -4.86 -1.77
CA LYS A 79 -14.14 -5.35 -1.87
C LYS A 79 -14.21 -6.84 -1.56
N LYS A 80 -13.35 -7.64 -2.20
CA LYS A 80 -13.32 -9.10 -2.01
C LYS A 80 -12.90 -9.57 -0.62
N LEU A 81 -12.11 -8.78 0.10
CA LEU A 81 -11.74 -9.08 1.48
C LEU A 81 -12.84 -8.73 2.49
N LYS A 82 -13.77 -7.85 2.12
CA LYS A 82 -14.90 -7.42 2.97
C LYS A 82 -16.18 -8.22 2.74
N ASP A 83 -16.27 -8.92 1.61
CA ASP A 83 -17.33 -9.88 1.29
C ASP A 83 -17.25 -11.09 2.24
#